data_AF-A0A672KGW2-F1
#
_entry.id   AF-A0A672KGW2-F1
#
_cell.length_a   1.000
_cell.length_b   1.000
_cell.length_c   1.000
_cell.angle_alpha   90.00
_cell.angle_beta   90.00
_cell.angle_gamma   90.00
#
_symmetry.space_group_name_H-M   'P 1'
#
loop_
_entity.id
_entity.type
_entity.pdbx_description
1 polymer ?
#
loop_
_entity_poly.entity_id
_entity_poly.type
_entity_poly.pdbx_seq_one_letter_code
_entity_poly.pdbx_strand_id
1 'polypeptide(L)'
;ISRSFAYLTLRDRLPTILTKVIDTLHRNKDNFFKEYGEEGIQADKRAISFLSKLRNELQTDKPVQALTDNAEDTEAWNECMRRQQDLLKTGGLSAGSSHHGSMWSVTCTGGYRRLCI
;
A
#
# COMPACT_ATOMS: atom_id res chain seq x y z
N ILE A 1 13.50 -6.28 -20.47
CA ILE A 1 12.74 -5.80 -19.29
C ILE A 1 12.84 -6.88 -18.21
N SER A 2 13.70 -6.72 -17.19
CA SER A 2 13.75 -7.68 -16.09
C SER A 2 12.52 -7.47 -15.20
N ARG A 3 11.60 -8.43 -15.19
CA ARG A 3 10.47 -8.44 -14.25
C ARG A 3 11.01 -8.99 -12.93
N SER A 4 11.47 -8.09 -12.06
CA SER A 4 11.91 -8.50 -10.71
C SER A 4 10.76 -9.18 -9.98
N PHE A 5 11.09 -10.11 -9.10
CA PHE A 5 10.10 -10.82 -8.27
C PHE A 5 9.23 -9.84 -7.46
N ALA A 6 9.85 -8.78 -6.94
CA ALA A 6 9.18 -7.73 -6.19
C ALA A 6 8.14 -6.98 -7.05
N TYR A 7 8.51 -6.59 -8.27
CA TYR A 7 7.62 -5.91 -9.21
C TYR A 7 6.38 -6.76 -9.55
N LEU A 8 6.58 -8.04 -9.89
CA LEU A 8 5.47 -8.97 -10.16
C LEU A 8 4.58 -9.18 -8.93
N THR A 9 5.18 -9.21 -7.74
CA THR A 9 4.42 -9.41 -6.50
C THR A 9 3.51 -8.21 -6.22
N LEU A 10 4.03 -6.99 -6.31
CA LEU A 10 3.23 -5.79 -6.05
C LEU A 10 2.18 -5.51 -7.13
N ARG A 11 2.52 -5.71 -8.41
CA ARG A 11 1.63 -5.38 -9.52
C ARG A 11 0.52 -6.41 -9.71
N ASP A 12 0.85 -7.70 -9.58
CA ASP A 12 -0.07 -8.77 -9.98
C ASP A 12 -0.63 -9.51 -8.76
N ARG A 13 0.23 -9.90 -7.81
CA ARG A 13 -0.18 -10.74 -6.69
C ARG A 13 -0.91 -9.95 -5.61
N LEU A 14 -0.40 -8.76 -5.28
CA LEU A 14 -0.92 -7.97 -4.16
C LEU A 14 -2.36 -7.46 -4.41
N PRO A 15 -2.75 -6.97 -5.61
CA PRO A 15 -4.13 -6.63 -5.89
C PRO A 15 -5.09 -7.83 -5.82
N THR A 16 -4.60 -9.00 -6.18
CA THR A 16 -5.36 -10.26 -6.05
C THR A 16 -5.58 -10.62 -4.58
N ILE A 17 -4.55 -10.48 -3.74
CA ILE A 17 -4.66 -10.70 -2.29
C ILE A 17 -5.65 -9.71 -1.67
N LEU A 18 -5.52 -8.41 -1.99
CA LEU A 18 -6.41 -7.37 -1.50
C LEU A 18 -7.87 -7.63 -1.86
N THR A 19 -8.14 -8.12 -3.06
CA THR A 19 -9.50 -8.50 -3.48
C THR A 19 -10.06 -9.62 -2.59
N LYS A 20 -9.26 -10.66 -2.30
CA LYS A 20 -9.70 -11.74 -1.40
C LYS A 20 -9.94 -11.27 0.03
N VAL A 21 -9.14 -10.32 0.52
CA VAL A 21 -9.33 -9.72 1.85
C VAL A 21 -10.65 -8.93 1.89
N ILE A 22 -10.90 -8.09 0.87
CA ILE A 22 -12.15 -7.32 0.73
C ILE A 22 -13.37 -8.27 0.68
N ASP A 23 -13.31 -9.34 -0.11
CA ASP A 23 -14.38 -10.34 -0.17
C ASP A 23 -14.63 -11.01 1.19
N THR A 24 -13.57 -11.20 1.97
CA THR A 24 -13.67 -11.82 3.30
C THR A 24 -14.29 -10.88 4.32
N LEU A 25 -13.94 -9.60 4.29
CA LEU A 25 -14.59 -8.57 5.11
C LEU A 25 -16.09 -8.49 4.82
N HIS A 26 -16.44 -8.40 3.53
CA HIS A 26 -17.85 -8.39 3.10
C HIS A 26 -18.65 -9.59 3.59
N ARG A 27 -18.09 -10.81 3.53
CA ARG A 27 -18.75 -12.03 3.99
C ARG A 27 -18.91 -12.12 5.52
N ASN A 28 -18.05 -11.43 6.28
CA ASN A 28 -18.07 -11.43 7.74
C ASN A 28 -18.83 -10.24 8.34
N LYS A 29 -19.43 -9.39 7.51
CA LYS A 29 -20.17 -8.21 7.95
C LYS A 29 -21.20 -8.50 9.05
N ASP A 30 -21.96 -9.58 8.92
CA ASP A 30 -22.98 -9.95 9.90
C ASP A 30 -22.37 -10.39 11.24
N ASN A 31 -21.17 -10.99 11.21
CA ASN A 31 -20.42 -11.32 12.42
C ASN A 31 -19.95 -10.04 13.13
N PHE A 32 -19.44 -9.05 12.38
CA PHE A 32 -19.05 -7.76 12.96
C PHE A 32 -20.24 -7.00 13.55
N PHE A 33 -21.41 -7.06 12.91
CA PHE A 33 -22.64 -6.48 13.48
C PHE A 33 -23.05 -7.18 14.78
N LYS A 34 -22.98 -8.52 14.79
CA LYS A 34 -23.36 -9.30 15.97
C LYS A 34 -22.45 -9.03 17.18
N GLU A 35 -21.16 -8.87 16.95
CA GLU A 35 -20.15 -8.72 18.01
C GLU A 35 -19.95 -7.26 18.44
N TYR A 36 -19.98 -6.32 17.50
CA TYR A 36 -19.63 -4.90 17.71
C TYR A 36 -20.73 -3.92 17.30
N GLY A 37 -21.91 -4.40 16.90
CA GLY A 37 -23.03 -3.55 16.50
C GLY A 37 -22.72 -2.66 15.29
N GLU A 38 -23.26 -1.43 15.32
CA GLU A 38 -23.05 -0.47 14.24
C GLU A 38 -21.57 -0.02 14.14
N GLU A 39 -20.82 0.02 15.25
CA GLU A 39 -19.39 0.36 15.22
C GLU A 39 -18.58 -0.64 14.39
N GLY A 40 -18.89 -1.93 14.51
CA GLY A 40 -18.30 -2.98 13.68
C GLY A 40 -18.57 -2.79 12.20
N ILE A 41 -19.80 -2.42 11.83
CA ILE A 41 -20.18 -2.12 10.44
C ILE A 41 -19.44 -0.89 9.91
N GLN A 42 -19.29 0.14 10.72
CA GLN A 42 -18.57 1.35 10.32
C GLN A 42 -17.07 1.10 10.17
N ALA A 43 -16.48 0.28 11.05
CA ALA A 43 -15.08 -0.16 10.94
C ALA A 43 -14.86 -1.00 9.67
N ASP A 44 -15.73 -1.96 9.40
CA ASP A 44 -15.71 -2.78 8.17
C ASP A 44 -15.75 -1.93 6.90
N LYS A 45 -16.71 -0.99 6.82
CA LYS A 45 -16.82 -0.05 5.68
C LYS A 45 -15.54 0.79 5.50
N ARG A 46 -14.95 1.29 6.59
CA ARG A 46 -13.69 2.05 6.53
C ARG A 46 -12.55 1.19 6.00
N ALA A 47 -12.42 -0.04 6.50
CA ALA A 47 -11.39 -0.98 6.05
C ALA A 47 -11.55 -1.32 4.56
N ILE A 48 -12.77 -1.66 4.10
CA ILE A 48 -13.05 -1.96 2.69
C ILE A 48 -12.72 -0.77 1.79
N SER A 49 -13.12 0.45 2.19
CA SER A 49 -12.82 1.68 1.45
C SER A 49 -11.31 1.90 1.33
N PHE A 50 -10.58 1.74 2.43
CA PHE A 50 -9.12 1.87 2.47
C PHE A 50 -8.41 0.84 1.57
N LEU A 51 -8.76 -0.44 1.70
CA LEU A 51 -8.16 -1.52 0.90
C LEU A 51 -8.49 -1.38 -0.59
N SER A 52 -9.69 -0.91 -0.92
CA SER A 52 -10.08 -0.64 -2.31
C SER A 52 -9.28 0.51 -2.92
N LYS A 53 -9.04 1.58 -2.13
CA LYS A 53 -8.17 2.68 -2.54
C LYS A 53 -6.73 2.21 -2.75
N LEU A 54 -6.18 1.45 -1.81
CA LEU A 54 -4.82 0.90 -1.90
C LEU A 54 -4.65 0.00 -3.13
N ARG A 55 -5.61 -0.89 -3.39
CA ARG A 55 -5.62 -1.74 -4.59
C ARG A 55 -5.56 -0.90 -5.87
N ASN A 56 -6.39 0.13 -5.95
CA ASN A 56 -6.40 1.04 -7.11
C ASN A 56 -5.06 1.77 -7.27
N GLU A 57 -4.48 2.27 -6.19
CA GLU A 57 -3.16 2.93 -6.20
C GLU A 57 -2.06 2.01 -6.72
N LEU A 58 -2.03 0.75 -6.30
CA LEU A 58 -1.08 -0.26 -6.79
C LEU A 58 -1.26 -0.59 -8.27
N GLN A 59 -2.52 -0.71 -8.73
CA GLN A 59 -2.82 -1.07 -10.13
C GLN A 59 -2.59 0.07 -11.11
N THR A 60 -2.73 1.33 -10.66
CA THR A 60 -2.57 2.53 -11.48
C THR A 60 -1.20 3.18 -11.38
N ASP A 61 -0.25 2.52 -10.70
CA ASP A 61 1.11 3.00 -10.47
C ASP A 61 1.15 4.45 -9.95
N LYS A 62 0.21 4.77 -9.04
CA LYS A 62 0.13 6.10 -8.44
C LYS A 62 1.30 6.31 -7.48
N PRO A 63 1.81 7.55 -7.36
CA PRO A 63 2.86 7.85 -6.40
C PRO A 63 2.38 7.56 -4.98
N VAL A 64 3.29 7.01 -4.17
CA VAL A 64 3.03 6.75 -2.75
C VAL A 64 2.79 8.06 -2.02
N GLN A 65 1.64 8.17 -1.37
CA GLN A 65 1.27 9.34 -0.56
C GLN A 65 1.84 9.23 0.87
N ALA A 66 1.91 10.34 1.59
CA ALA A 66 2.20 10.32 3.01
C ALA A 66 1.14 9.50 3.77
N LEU A 67 1.57 8.80 4.80
CA LEU A 67 0.71 8.19 5.81
C LEU A 67 0.06 9.31 6.65
N THR A 68 -1.20 9.12 7.01
CA THR A 68 -2.01 10.11 7.75
C THR A 68 -2.65 9.51 9.00
N ASP A 69 -2.23 8.31 9.39
CA ASP A 69 -2.69 7.67 10.61
C ASP A 69 -1.89 8.18 11.83
N ASN A 70 -2.30 7.75 13.02
CA ASN A 70 -1.73 8.20 14.28
C ASN A 70 -0.74 7.20 14.88
N ALA A 71 -0.19 6.26 14.09
CA ALA A 71 0.81 5.34 14.61
C ALA A 71 2.12 6.08 14.93
N GLU A 72 2.83 5.62 15.96
CA GLU A 72 4.07 6.22 16.45
C GLU A 72 5.15 6.33 15.37
N ASP A 73 5.19 5.38 14.42
CA ASP A 73 6.17 5.33 13.35
C ASP A 73 5.76 6.11 12.09
N THR A 74 4.59 6.75 12.06
CA THR A 74 4.04 7.47 10.90
C THR A 74 5.02 8.52 10.37
N GLU A 75 5.60 9.32 11.27
CA GLU A 75 6.54 10.38 10.90
C GLU A 75 7.84 9.81 10.34
N ALA A 76 8.39 8.77 10.97
CA ALA A 76 9.59 8.10 10.52
C ALA A 76 9.42 7.48 9.11
N TRP A 77 8.25 6.87 8.85
CA TRP A 77 7.90 6.36 7.53
C TRP A 77 7.76 7.48 6.50
N ASN A 78 7.06 8.55 6.84
CA ASN A 78 6.89 9.71 5.96
C ASN A 78 8.22 10.38 5.63
N GLU A 79 9.13 10.45 6.58
CA GLU A 79 10.49 10.95 6.36
C GLU A 79 11.29 10.02 5.43
N CYS A 80 11.26 8.71 5.68
CA CYS A 80 11.89 7.72 4.82
C CYS A 80 11.39 7.84 3.36
N MET A 81 10.07 7.92 3.16
CA MET A 81 9.47 8.06 1.84
C MET A 81 9.87 9.37 1.16
N ARG A 82 9.91 10.50 1.88
CA ARG A 82 10.38 11.79 1.34
C ARG A 82 11.84 11.72 0.89
N ARG A 83 12.73 11.23 1.76
CA ARG A 83 14.17 11.07 1.43
C ARG A 83 14.36 10.23 0.17
N GLN A 84 13.61 9.14 0.03
CA GLN A 84 13.69 8.29 -1.15
C GLN A 84 13.13 8.99 -2.41
N GLN A 85 12.03 9.75 -2.31
CA GLN A 85 11.53 10.56 -3.43
C GLN A 85 12.55 11.61 -3.88
N ASP A 86 13.27 12.24 -2.95
CA ASP A 86 14.28 13.23 -3.27
C ASP A 86 15.53 12.62 -3.91
N LEU A 87 15.93 11.41 -3.50
CA LEU A 87 16.99 10.64 -4.18
C LEU A 87 16.63 10.30 -5.63
N LEU A 88 15.35 10.00 -5.89
CA LEU A 88 14.85 9.74 -7.25
C LEU A 88 14.86 11.00 -8.12
N LYS A 89 14.59 12.17 -7.54
CA LYS A 89 14.60 13.46 -8.24
C LYS A 89 16.01 13.98 -8.51
N THR A 90 16.95 13.76 -7.60
CA THR A 90 18.31 14.32 -7.65
C THR A 90 19.30 13.48 -8.46
N GLY A 91 18.95 12.25 -8.85
CA GLY A 91 19.63 11.53 -9.93
C GLY A 91 21.10 11.19 -9.66
N GLY A 92 21.36 10.38 -8.64
CA GLY A 92 22.66 9.72 -8.45
C GLY A 92 22.77 8.36 -9.12
N LEU A 93 22.34 8.17 -10.37
CA LEU A 93 22.73 7.01 -11.19
C LEU A 93 22.85 7.44 -12.65
N SER A 94 24.10 7.56 -13.09
CA SER A 94 24.51 7.64 -14.49
C SER A 94 23.79 6.59 -15.34
N ALA A 95 23.20 7.04 -16.44
CA ALA A 95 22.88 6.43 -17.75
C ALA A 95 22.98 4.90 -18.03
N GLY A 96 23.00 4.00 -17.05
CA GLY A 96 23.21 2.57 -17.26
C GLY A 96 22.50 1.63 -16.28
N SER A 97 21.83 2.16 -15.26
CA SER A 97 21.07 1.35 -14.29
C SER A 97 19.60 1.77 -14.28
N SER A 98 18.78 0.91 -14.87
CA SER A 98 17.34 1.07 -15.12
C SER A 98 16.60 1.90 -14.05
N HIS A 99 15.94 2.98 -14.48
CA HIS A 99 14.99 3.81 -13.72
C HIS A 99 13.88 3.01 -13.00
N HIS A 100 13.69 1.73 -13.35
CA HIS A 100 12.72 0.83 -12.76
C HIS A 100 13.22 0.08 -11.51
N GLY A 101 14.44 0.33 -11.02
CA GLY A 101 14.97 -0.34 -9.82
C GLY A 101 14.75 0.45 -8.52
N SER A 102 15.00 1.76 -8.57
CA SER A 102 15.07 2.63 -7.39
C SER A 102 13.70 3.14 -6.92
N MET A 103 12.73 3.27 -7.83
CA MET A 103 11.34 3.68 -7.48
C MET A 103 10.63 2.67 -6.57
N TRP A 104 11.13 1.43 -6.46
CA TRP A 104 10.39 0.29 -5.92
C TRP A 104 10.72 -0.08 -4.48
N SER A 105 11.87 0.35 -3.93
CA SER A 105 12.15 0.12 -2.50
C SER A 105 11.16 0.89 -1.61
N VAL A 106 10.74 2.08 -2.05
CA VAL A 106 9.73 2.91 -1.37
C VAL A 106 8.35 2.28 -1.44
N THR A 107 7.92 1.84 -2.62
CA THR A 107 6.58 1.28 -2.85
C THR A 107 6.41 -0.08 -2.20
N CYS A 108 7.44 -0.93 -2.20
CA CYS A 108 7.42 -2.17 -1.42
C CYS A 108 7.25 -1.84 0.05
N THR A 109 8.15 -1.06 0.64
CA THR A 109 8.17 -0.89 2.10
C THR A 109 6.99 -0.07 2.62
N GLY A 110 6.63 1.02 1.93
CA GLY A 110 5.44 1.82 2.24
C GLY A 110 4.14 1.07 1.95
N GLY A 111 4.09 0.24 0.90
CA GLY A 111 2.97 -0.64 0.61
C GLY A 111 2.79 -1.70 1.70
N TYR A 112 3.87 -2.31 2.19
CA TYR A 112 3.84 -3.24 3.32
C TYR A 112 3.35 -2.55 4.59
N ARG A 113 3.83 -1.34 4.92
CA ARG A 113 3.33 -0.62 6.11
C ARG A 113 1.83 -0.29 6.01
N ARG A 114 1.36 0.16 4.84
CA ARG A 114 -0.06 0.44 4.57
C ARG A 114 -0.96 -0.79 4.66
N LEU A 115 -0.43 -2.00 4.47
CA LEU A 115 -1.17 -3.25 4.68
C LEU A 115 -1.23 -3.68 6.16
N CYS A 116 -0.32 -3.15 6.98
CA CYS A 116 -0.21 -3.46 8.41
C CYS A 116 -0.90 -2.41 9.31
N ILE A 117 -1.63 -1.46 8.72
CA ILE A 117 -2.53 -0.51 9.40
C ILE A 117 -3.96 -1.01 9.19
#